data_AF-A0A1Y3WLZ9-F1
#
_entry.id   AF-A0A1Y3WLZ9-F1
#
_cell.length_a   1.000
_cell.length_b   1.000
_cell.length_c   1.000
_cell.angle_alpha   90.00
_cell.angle_beta   90.00
_cell.angle_gamma   90.00
#
_symmetry.space_group_name_H-M   'P 1'
#
loop_
_entity.id
_entity.type
_entity.pdbx_description
1 polymer ?
#
loop_
_entity_poly.entity_id
_entity_poly.type
_entity_poly.pdbx_seq_one_letter_code
_entity_poly.pdbx_strand_id
1 'polypeptide(L)'
;MRKITFWMAVCGLFTVGSTYAQRVESLAFADFEHWVTREIKESSLLGGKTKTVYAIAPTQHIKGNKAYKNMGGSPWASSNVMANVMGVVKASNTVRPEKREGGGTCACMETVIEDCCVLGMMNMHVLVSGSIFLGKVNEPIRSTKNPYSKMEMGVPFTKRPTRLIFDYKYKASPDNFRTQSTGFSSRKQLPGRDNGEVYILLQHRWEDADGNVYAHRVGTGRERYGKSTSGWVNGHSIPIHYGDITDKPFYKSYMGLIPKESSYYCRNSKGKMVPVIEVGWGKPDEPVTHMLVMASATCGTAYVGGLGSTLWIDNIALGY
;
A
#
# COMPACT_ATOMS: atom_id res chain seq x y z
N MET A 1 79.62 -6.62 -34.94
CA MET A 1 78.28 -6.83 -35.52
C MET A 1 77.26 -6.82 -34.38
N ARG A 2 76.47 -5.75 -34.26
CA ARG A 2 75.68 -5.41 -33.06
C ARG A 2 74.21 -5.76 -33.34
N LYS A 3 73.64 -6.70 -32.58
CA LYS A 3 72.24 -7.15 -32.71
C LYS A 3 71.31 -6.04 -32.17
N ILE A 4 70.37 -5.60 -32.99
CA ILE A 4 69.32 -4.64 -32.61
C ILE A 4 68.02 -5.40 -32.39
N THR A 5 67.48 -5.25 -31.19
CA THR A 5 66.25 -5.83 -30.66
C THR A 5 65.04 -5.05 -31.20
N PHE A 6 63.99 -5.74 -31.66
CA PHE A 6 62.70 -5.13 -32.00
C PHE A 6 61.67 -5.55 -30.95
N TRP A 7 61.26 -4.63 -30.08
CA TRP A 7 60.11 -4.80 -29.19
C TRP A 7 58.91 -4.08 -29.80
N MET A 8 57.88 -4.84 -30.16
CA MET A 8 56.62 -4.34 -30.67
C MET A 8 55.71 -4.06 -29.46
N ALA A 9 55.43 -2.78 -29.18
CA ALA A 9 54.48 -2.37 -28.16
C ALA A 9 53.05 -2.50 -28.71
N VAL A 10 52.26 -3.41 -28.14
CA VAL A 10 50.81 -3.52 -28.39
C VAL A 10 50.09 -2.65 -27.36
N CYS A 11 49.65 -1.46 -27.76
CA CYS A 11 48.70 -0.67 -26.98
C CYS A 11 47.28 -1.17 -27.28
N GLY A 12 46.75 -2.03 -26.40
CA GLY A 12 45.33 -2.40 -26.42
C GLY A 12 44.47 -1.22 -25.98
N LEU A 13 43.62 -0.73 -26.88
CA LEU A 13 42.54 0.22 -26.59
C LEU A 13 41.51 -0.45 -25.67
N PHE A 14 41.48 -0.07 -24.39
CA PHE A 14 40.36 -0.37 -23.50
C PHE A 14 39.18 0.53 -23.88
N THR A 15 38.18 -0.03 -24.55
CA THR A 15 36.87 0.62 -24.69
C THR A 15 36.17 0.56 -23.33
N VAL A 16 36.14 1.69 -22.63
CA VAL A 16 35.31 1.88 -21.43
C VAL A 16 33.86 1.88 -21.89
N GLY A 17 33.18 0.75 -21.75
CA GLY A 17 31.73 0.68 -21.91
C GLY A 17 31.07 1.51 -20.82
N SER A 18 30.31 2.54 -21.19
CA SER A 18 29.49 3.31 -20.25
C SER A 18 28.44 2.40 -19.61
N THR A 19 28.69 1.96 -18.38
CA THR A 19 27.67 1.33 -17.54
C THR A 19 26.70 2.42 -17.10
N TYR A 20 25.52 2.49 -17.72
CA TYR A 20 24.44 3.32 -17.19
C TYR A 20 23.97 2.70 -15.87
N ALA A 21 24.32 3.33 -14.74
CA ALA A 21 23.81 2.94 -13.44
C ALA A 21 22.31 3.22 -13.39
N GLN A 22 21.51 2.21 -13.02
CA GLN A 22 20.08 2.35 -12.82
C GLN A 22 19.83 3.40 -11.73
N ARG A 23 19.04 4.44 -12.04
CA ARG A 23 18.69 5.47 -11.05
C ARG A 23 17.60 4.92 -10.14
N VAL A 24 17.89 4.89 -8.83
CA VAL A 24 16.94 4.47 -7.80
C VAL A 24 16.59 5.68 -6.93
N GLU A 25 15.30 5.89 -6.68
CA GLU A 25 14.78 6.95 -5.82
C GLU A 25 13.88 6.37 -4.73
N SER A 26 14.28 6.48 -3.47
CA SER A 26 13.44 6.07 -2.34
C SER A 26 12.20 6.96 -2.20
N LEU A 27 11.07 6.35 -1.82
CA LEU A 27 9.90 7.11 -1.39
C LEU A 27 10.14 7.66 0.03
N ALA A 28 9.65 8.86 0.32
CA ALA A 28 9.81 9.46 1.65
C ALA A 28 9.22 8.54 2.74
N PHE A 29 9.97 8.33 3.82
CA PHE A 29 9.61 7.45 4.96
C PHE A 29 9.37 5.97 4.61
N ALA A 30 9.86 5.53 3.45
CA ALA A 30 9.66 4.15 2.98
C ALA A 30 10.78 3.18 3.37
N ASP A 31 11.76 3.66 4.14
CA ASP A 31 12.69 2.87 4.96
C ASP A 31 12.07 2.46 6.32
N PHE A 32 10.87 2.97 6.62
CA PHE A 32 10.07 2.70 7.82
C PHE A 32 10.84 2.78 9.14
N GLU A 33 11.83 3.67 9.26
CA GLU A 33 12.55 3.90 10.52
C GLU A 33 11.84 4.90 11.45
N HIS A 34 10.89 5.66 10.90
CA HIS A 34 10.20 6.74 11.62
C HIS A 34 8.71 6.49 11.74
N TRP A 35 8.22 6.58 12.98
CA TRP A 35 6.83 6.28 13.31
C TRP A 35 6.26 7.26 14.33
N VAL A 36 5.06 7.74 14.03
CA VAL A 36 4.19 8.38 15.02
C VAL A 36 3.52 7.28 15.85
N THR A 37 3.64 7.38 17.17
CA THR A 37 2.97 6.51 18.14
C THR A 37 1.83 7.29 18.80
N ARG A 38 0.62 6.74 18.76
CA ARG A 38 -0.58 7.37 19.31
C ARG A 38 -1.18 6.50 20.42
N GLU A 39 -1.51 7.11 21.55
CA GLU A 39 -2.27 6.46 22.63
C GLU A 39 -3.75 6.83 22.52
N ILE A 40 -4.58 5.87 22.09
CA ILE A 40 -6.03 6.05 21.94
C ILE A 40 -6.76 5.32 23.05
N LYS A 41 -7.52 6.06 23.87
CA LYS A 41 -8.39 5.49 24.90
C LYS A 41 -9.73 5.15 24.29
N GLU A 42 -10.01 3.86 24.14
CA GLU A 42 -11.31 3.38 23.66
C GLU A 42 -12.41 3.68 24.70
N SER A 43 -13.65 3.82 24.24
CA SER A 43 -14.77 4.12 25.13
C SER A 43 -14.99 3.02 26.17
N SER A 44 -15.49 3.39 27.36
CA SER A 44 -15.81 2.44 28.44
C SER A 44 -16.79 1.34 28.03
N LEU A 45 -17.73 1.66 27.12
CA LEU A 45 -18.65 0.70 26.50
C LEU A 45 -17.95 -0.43 25.73
N LEU A 46 -16.67 -0.25 25.37
CA LEU A 46 -15.81 -1.23 24.71
C LEU A 46 -14.77 -1.84 25.66
N GLY A 47 -14.94 -1.65 26.97
CA GLY A 47 -13.98 -2.07 28.00
C GLY A 47 -12.90 -1.03 28.32
N GLY A 48 -12.92 0.14 27.68
CA GLY A 48 -12.08 1.27 28.09
C GLY A 48 -10.57 1.06 27.91
N LYS A 49 -10.13 0.15 27.03
CA LYS A 49 -8.71 -0.16 26.84
C LYS A 49 -7.98 1.02 26.18
N THR A 50 -6.73 1.25 26.57
CA THR A 50 -5.84 2.15 25.83
C THR A 50 -5.12 1.32 24.78
N LYS A 51 -5.21 1.72 23.52
CA LYS A 51 -4.57 1.04 22.38
C LYS A 51 -3.51 1.94 21.77
N THR A 52 -2.35 1.34 21.49
CA THR A 52 -1.27 1.98 20.75
C THR A 52 -1.55 1.86 19.26
N VAL A 53 -1.51 2.98 18.55
CA VAL A 53 -1.77 3.06 17.10
C VAL A 53 -0.60 3.75 16.43
N TYR A 54 -0.13 3.19 15.32
CA TYR A 54 1.05 3.69 14.61
C TYR A 54 0.68 4.39 13.31
N ALA A 55 1.50 5.36 12.89
CA ALA A 55 1.49 5.94 11.54
C ALA A 55 2.92 6.19 11.05
N ILE A 56 3.14 6.03 9.74
CA ILE A 56 4.45 6.25 9.12
C ILE A 56 4.62 7.75 8.87
N ALA A 57 5.50 8.39 9.62
CA ALA A 57 5.73 9.85 9.66
C ALA A 57 6.90 10.14 10.63
N PRO A 58 7.38 11.40 10.77
CA PRO A 58 8.43 11.70 11.73
C PRO A 58 8.13 11.17 13.13
N THR A 59 9.16 10.67 13.81
CA THR A 59 9.02 10.09 15.13
C THR A 59 8.40 11.08 16.10
N GLN A 60 7.19 10.76 16.57
CA GLN A 60 6.44 11.60 17.50
C GLN A 60 5.55 10.73 18.37
N HIS A 61 5.31 11.16 19.60
CA HIS A 61 4.33 10.54 20.49
C HIS A 61 3.13 11.48 20.68
N ILE A 62 1.91 10.97 20.46
CA ILE A 62 0.67 11.73 20.55
C ILE A 62 -0.25 11.07 21.58
N LYS A 63 -0.56 11.81 22.64
CA LYS A 63 -1.52 11.37 23.65
C LYS A 63 -2.92 11.89 23.37
N GLY A 64 -3.90 11.03 23.68
CA GLY A 64 -5.32 11.34 23.63
C GLY A 64 -5.96 11.00 22.29
N ASN A 65 -7.30 11.06 22.28
CA ASN A 65 -8.15 10.65 21.15
C ASN A 65 -8.16 11.72 20.04
N LYS A 66 -6.99 12.04 19.50
CA LYS A 66 -6.80 13.02 18.42
C LYS A 66 -6.87 12.31 17.08
N ALA A 67 -7.68 12.84 16.17
CA ALA A 67 -7.72 12.39 14.78
C ALA A 67 -6.37 12.63 14.11
N TYR A 68 -5.87 11.64 13.36
CA TYR A 68 -4.60 11.77 12.67
C TYR A 68 -4.77 12.35 11.27
N LYS A 69 -3.77 13.13 10.86
CA LYS A 69 -3.53 13.57 9.49
C LYS A 69 -2.05 13.37 9.21
N ASN A 70 -1.70 13.00 7.97
CA ASN A 70 -0.31 12.89 7.57
C ASN A 70 0.45 14.18 7.94
N MET A 71 1.67 14.01 8.43
CA MET A 71 2.52 15.11 8.92
C MET A 71 3.96 14.91 8.47
N GLY A 72 4.75 15.99 8.50
CA GLY A 72 6.17 15.95 8.17
C GLY A 72 6.50 15.53 6.74
N GLY A 73 5.56 15.72 5.81
CA GLY A 73 5.73 15.33 4.41
C GLY A 73 5.56 13.84 4.12
N SER A 74 5.15 13.03 5.08
CA SER A 74 4.88 11.61 4.82
C SER A 74 3.70 11.42 3.85
N PRO A 75 3.88 10.67 2.75
CA PRO A 75 2.80 10.37 1.82
C PRO A 75 1.97 9.15 2.26
N TRP A 76 2.34 8.48 3.35
CA TRP A 76 1.78 7.20 3.74
C TRP A 76 0.55 7.34 4.63
N ALA A 77 -0.49 6.61 4.26
CA ALA A 77 -1.60 6.25 5.10
C ALA A 77 -1.62 4.73 5.33
N SER A 78 -2.47 4.28 6.25
CA SER A 78 -2.59 2.86 6.57
C SER A 78 -4.00 2.50 7.04
N SER A 79 -4.24 1.20 7.26
CA SER A 79 -5.45 0.67 7.89
C SER A 79 -5.53 0.92 9.40
N ASN A 80 -4.53 1.59 9.99
CA ASN A 80 -4.60 2.09 11.35
C ASN A 80 -5.41 3.37 11.39
N VAL A 81 -6.54 3.33 12.10
CA VAL A 81 -7.48 4.45 12.17
C VAL A 81 -8.10 4.56 13.55
N MET A 82 -8.44 5.79 13.95
CA MET A 82 -9.37 6.03 15.04
C MET A 82 -10.77 6.30 14.48
N ALA A 83 -11.74 5.54 14.97
CA ALA A 83 -13.15 5.76 14.73
C ALA A 83 -13.78 6.49 15.92
N ASN A 84 -14.72 7.39 15.63
CA ASN A 84 -15.60 8.00 16.61
C ASN A 84 -17.01 8.03 16.00
N VAL A 85 -17.80 7.02 16.33
CA VAL A 85 -19.17 6.85 15.85
C VAL A 85 -20.10 7.14 17.01
N MET A 86 -20.85 8.24 16.92
CA MET A 86 -21.80 8.66 17.95
C MET A 86 -21.17 8.77 19.37
N GLY A 87 -19.91 9.21 19.47
CA GLY A 87 -19.20 9.34 20.74
C GLY A 87 -18.48 8.07 21.22
N VAL A 88 -18.64 6.94 20.51
CA VAL A 88 -17.92 5.69 20.80
C VAL A 88 -16.58 5.70 20.05
N VAL A 89 -15.49 5.79 20.80
CA VAL A 89 -14.11 5.77 20.29
C VAL A 89 -13.57 4.35 20.22
N LYS A 90 -13.06 3.96 19.05
CA LYS A 90 -12.39 2.68 18.80
C LYS A 90 -11.14 2.91 17.96
N ALA A 91 -10.09 2.15 18.20
CA ALA A 91 -8.88 2.17 17.38
C ALA A 91 -8.63 0.83 16.66
N SER A 92 -8.23 0.90 15.39
CA SER A 92 -7.68 -0.22 14.63
C SER A 92 -6.15 -0.14 14.66
N ASN A 93 -5.48 -1.27 14.92
CA ASN A 93 -4.03 -1.36 14.82
C ASN A 93 -3.64 -2.67 14.12
N THR A 94 -3.60 -2.61 12.79
CA THR A 94 -3.23 -3.72 11.91
C THR A 94 -1.87 -3.51 11.23
N VAL A 95 -1.29 -2.32 11.39
CA VAL A 95 0.06 -1.97 10.94
C VAL A 95 0.90 -1.55 12.14
N ARG A 96 2.13 -2.02 12.22
CA ARG A 96 3.05 -1.69 13.32
C ARG A 96 4.51 -1.70 12.86
N PRO A 97 5.39 -0.93 13.51
CA PRO A 97 6.82 -1.13 13.36
C PRO A 97 7.21 -2.51 13.93
N GLU A 98 8.11 -3.20 13.25
CA GLU A 98 8.74 -4.42 13.75
C GLU A 98 10.24 -4.41 13.45
N LYS A 99 11.06 -4.91 14.36
CA LYS A 99 12.51 -4.99 14.16
C LYS A 99 12.86 -6.07 13.16
N ARG A 100 13.75 -5.76 12.22
CA ARG A 100 14.33 -6.77 11.32
C ARG A 100 15.43 -7.53 12.06
N GLU A 101 15.58 -8.81 11.72
CA GLU A 101 16.60 -9.70 12.29
C GLU A 101 18.04 -9.19 12.08
N GLY A 102 18.28 -8.41 11.00
CA GLY A 102 19.57 -7.78 10.69
C GLY A 102 19.74 -6.33 11.16
N GLY A 103 18.82 -5.81 11.97
CA GLY A 103 18.79 -4.40 12.37
C GLY A 103 17.86 -3.54 11.49
N GLY A 104 17.48 -2.38 12.02
CA GLY A 104 16.46 -1.51 11.41
C GLY A 104 15.02 -1.90 11.77
N THR A 105 14.07 -1.18 11.21
CA THR A 105 12.64 -1.23 11.50
C THR A 105 11.86 -1.32 10.19
N CYS A 106 10.95 -2.27 10.09
CA CYS A 106 10.08 -2.45 8.92
C CYS A 106 8.62 -2.19 9.26
N ALA A 107 7.78 -2.05 8.24
CA ALA A 107 6.34 -2.06 8.40
C ALA A 107 5.81 -3.50 8.41
N CYS A 108 5.14 -3.89 9.49
CA CYS A 108 4.44 -5.17 9.63
C CYS A 108 2.93 -4.95 9.54
N MET A 109 2.28 -5.61 8.58
CA MET A 109 0.85 -5.51 8.30
C MET A 109 0.22 -6.88 8.50
N GLU A 110 -0.82 -6.96 9.32
CA GLU A 110 -1.44 -8.23 9.70
C GLU A 110 -2.96 -8.20 9.53
N THR A 111 -3.52 -9.32 9.11
CA THR A 111 -4.97 -9.51 9.02
C THR A 111 -5.51 -10.09 10.31
N VAL A 112 -6.38 -9.34 10.99
CA VAL A 112 -6.92 -9.70 12.30
C VAL A 112 -8.44 -9.52 12.34
N ILE A 113 -9.06 -10.06 13.40
CA ILE A 113 -10.43 -9.68 13.78
C ILE A 113 -10.34 -8.55 14.80
N GLU A 114 -11.03 -7.45 14.54
CA GLU A 114 -11.23 -6.35 15.48
C GLU A 114 -12.66 -6.39 16.02
N ASP A 115 -12.79 -6.06 17.30
CA ASP A 115 -14.09 -5.89 17.96
C ASP A 115 -14.59 -4.47 17.75
N CYS A 116 -15.72 -4.30 17.08
CA CYS A 116 -16.33 -3.01 16.77
C CYS A 116 -17.66 -2.85 17.52
N CYS A 117 -18.10 -1.59 17.65
CA CYS A 117 -19.46 -1.25 18.06
C CYS A 117 -20.05 -0.27 17.03
N VAL A 118 -21.23 -0.60 16.51
CA VAL A 118 -21.98 0.27 15.59
C VAL A 118 -23.42 0.33 16.10
N LEU A 119 -23.97 1.54 16.20
CA LEU A 119 -25.39 1.79 16.54
C LEU A 119 -25.86 1.13 17.86
N GLY A 120 -25.00 1.08 18.88
CA GLY A 120 -25.37 0.51 20.19
C GLY A 120 -25.40 -1.02 20.25
N MET A 121 -25.16 -1.71 19.13
CA MET A 121 -24.94 -3.16 19.12
C MET A 121 -23.50 -3.45 19.57
N MET A 122 -23.38 -4.02 20.76
CA MET A 122 -22.11 -4.48 21.33
C MET A 122 -21.70 -5.81 20.65
N ASN A 123 -20.40 -6.02 20.42
CA ASN A 123 -19.77 -7.25 19.93
C ASN A 123 -19.83 -7.52 18.40
N MET A 124 -19.50 -6.54 17.57
CA MET A 124 -19.33 -6.79 16.13
C MET A 124 -17.90 -7.22 15.81
N HIS A 125 -17.69 -8.44 15.33
CA HIS A 125 -16.38 -8.89 14.87
C HIS A 125 -16.18 -8.52 13.41
N VAL A 126 -15.17 -7.70 13.12
CA VAL A 126 -14.87 -7.25 11.76
C VAL A 126 -13.49 -7.71 11.36
N LEU A 127 -13.36 -8.33 10.18
CA LEU A 127 -12.04 -8.65 9.64
C LEU A 127 -11.42 -7.37 9.07
N VAL A 128 -10.22 -7.06 9.53
CA VAL A 128 -9.45 -5.90 9.09
C VAL A 128 -8.12 -6.39 8.55
N SER A 129 -7.84 -6.05 7.30
CA SER A 129 -6.56 -6.34 6.66
C SER A 129 -5.58 -5.19 6.90
N GLY A 130 -4.38 -5.54 7.38
CA GLY A 130 -3.26 -4.62 7.46
C GLY A 130 -2.84 -4.15 6.08
N SER A 131 -2.78 -2.84 5.88
CA SER A 131 -2.30 -2.24 4.63
C SER A 131 -1.67 -0.87 4.85
N ILE A 132 -0.68 -0.55 4.04
CA ILE A 132 -0.13 0.80 3.87
C ILE A 132 -0.32 1.24 2.43
N PHE A 133 -0.50 2.54 2.22
CA PHE A 133 -0.70 3.09 0.89
C PHE A 133 -0.31 4.56 0.80
N LEU A 134 0.01 5.01 -0.41
CA LEU A 134 0.17 6.43 -0.70
C LEU A 134 -1.20 7.10 -0.71
N GLY A 135 -1.39 8.10 0.15
CA GLY A 135 -2.68 8.74 0.32
C GLY A 135 -2.92 9.23 1.74
N LYS A 136 -4.19 9.33 2.11
CA LYS A 136 -4.65 9.87 3.39
C LYS A 136 -5.91 9.15 3.87
N VAL A 137 -6.10 9.06 5.18
CA VAL A 137 -7.39 8.67 5.77
C VAL A 137 -8.03 9.89 6.43
N ASN A 138 -9.32 10.08 6.19
CA ASN A 138 -10.14 11.11 6.82
C ASN A 138 -10.59 10.64 8.21
N GLU A 139 -9.69 10.77 9.18
CA GLU A 139 -10.03 10.54 10.58
C GLU A 139 -10.79 11.72 11.23
N PRO A 140 -11.63 11.47 12.25
CA PRO A 140 -11.99 10.15 12.75
C PRO A 140 -12.99 9.47 11.80
N ILE A 141 -12.95 8.14 11.74
CA ILE A 141 -13.96 7.38 10.99
C ILE A 141 -15.32 7.51 11.71
N ARG A 142 -16.30 8.11 11.02
CA ARG A 142 -17.64 8.38 11.58
C ARG A 142 -18.71 7.35 11.19
N SER A 143 -18.39 6.42 10.29
CA SER A 143 -19.31 5.37 9.84
C SER A 143 -18.52 4.22 9.19
N THR A 144 -19.05 3.01 9.30
CA THR A 144 -18.54 1.79 8.63
C THR A 144 -19.07 1.62 7.20
N LYS A 145 -19.99 2.48 6.76
CA LYS A 145 -20.53 2.46 5.39
C LYS A 145 -19.52 3.07 4.41
N ASN A 146 -19.37 2.41 3.25
CA ASN A 146 -18.49 2.84 2.15
C ASN A 146 -17.06 3.21 2.63
N PRO A 147 -16.27 2.22 3.08
CA PRO A 147 -14.96 2.48 3.70
C PRO A 147 -13.99 3.22 2.75
N TYR A 148 -14.04 2.97 1.45
CA TYR A 148 -13.19 3.67 0.47
C TYR A 148 -13.48 5.17 0.39
N SER A 149 -14.71 5.62 0.67
CA SER A 149 -15.03 7.06 0.74
C SER A 149 -14.32 7.82 1.87
N LYS A 150 -13.69 7.08 2.81
CA LYS A 150 -12.99 7.66 3.97
C LYS A 150 -11.49 7.80 3.74
N MET A 151 -10.98 7.38 2.59
CA MET A 151 -9.57 7.47 2.25
C MET A 151 -9.38 8.09 0.87
N GLU A 152 -8.35 8.92 0.76
CA GLU A 152 -7.84 9.41 -0.51
C GLU A 152 -6.68 8.51 -0.91
N MET A 153 -6.67 7.98 -2.14
CA MET A 153 -5.62 7.07 -2.60
C MET A 153 -4.87 7.60 -3.82
N GLY A 154 -3.55 7.52 -3.72
CA GLY A 154 -2.59 8.07 -4.66
C GLY A 154 -2.11 9.47 -4.27
N VAL A 155 -0.96 9.84 -4.82
CA VAL A 155 -0.33 11.14 -4.67
C VAL A 155 -0.03 11.75 -6.04
N PRO A 156 0.01 13.09 -6.17
CA PRO A 156 0.47 13.75 -7.39
C PRO A 156 1.87 13.26 -7.76
N PHE A 157 2.05 12.91 -9.03
CA PHE A 157 3.30 12.32 -9.52
C PHE A 157 3.39 12.42 -11.04
N THR A 158 4.56 12.81 -11.57
CA THR A 158 4.75 13.08 -13.00
C THR A 158 5.92 12.33 -13.64
N LYS A 159 6.69 11.56 -12.86
CA LYS A 159 7.81 10.78 -13.39
C LYS A 159 7.32 9.45 -14.00
N ARG A 160 8.25 8.70 -14.61
CA ARG A 160 7.98 7.43 -15.30
C ARG A 160 8.94 6.32 -14.86
N PRO A 161 8.77 5.73 -13.67
CA PRO A 161 9.61 4.64 -13.22
C PRO A 161 9.37 3.38 -14.05
N THR A 162 10.39 2.52 -14.17
CA THR A 162 10.31 1.23 -14.86
C THR A 162 10.01 0.07 -13.90
N ARG A 163 10.19 0.27 -12.59
CA ARG A 163 9.91 -0.74 -11.56
C ARG A 163 9.68 -0.14 -10.17
N LEU A 164 8.91 -0.86 -9.35
CA LEU A 164 8.83 -0.68 -7.89
C LEU A 164 9.78 -1.66 -7.23
N ILE A 165 10.66 -1.19 -6.35
CA ILE A 165 11.67 -1.98 -5.64
C ILE A 165 11.35 -1.98 -4.15
N PHE A 166 11.47 -3.11 -3.46
CA PHE A 166 11.29 -3.22 -2.02
C PHE A 166 11.86 -4.53 -1.46
N ASP A 167 12.06 -4.57 -0.14
CA ASP A 167 12.29 -5.80 0.60
C ASP A 167 10.97 -6.30 1.18
N TYR A 168 10.73 -7.61 1.18
CA TYR A 168 9.54 -8.14 1.84
C TYR A 168 9.77 -9.50 2.51
N LYS A 169 8.91 -9.80 3.48
CA LYS A 169 8.69 -11.13 4.02
C LYS A 169 7.18 -11.35 4.04
N TYR A 170 6.70 -12.54 3.68
CA TYR A 170 5.27 -12.83 3.71
C TYR A 170 5.01 -14.13 4.45
N LYS A 171 3.95 -14.12 5.26
CA LYS A 171 3.39 -15.30 5.91
C LYS A 171 1.95 -15.44 5.44
N ALA A 172 1.68 -16.47 4.67
CA ALA A 172 0.32 -16.78 4.25
C ALA A 172 -0.51 -17.25 5.45
N SER A 173 -1.81 -16.97 5.42
CA SER A 173 -2.76 -17.60 6.33
C SER A 173 -2.59 -19.13 6.29
N PRO A 174 -2.65 -19.81 7.47
CA PRO A 174 -2.57 -21.26 7.52
C PRO A 174 -3.75 -21.93 6.79
N ASP A 175 -4.87 -21.21 6.70
CA ASP A 175 -6.12 -21.73 6.14
C ASP A 175 -6.08 -21.78 4.60
N ASN A 176 -6.88 -22.68 4.03
CA ASN A 176 -7.12 -22.78 2.59
C ASN A 176 -8.42 -22.07 2.15
N PHE A 177 -9.02 -21.29 3.06
CA PHE A 177 -10.21 -20.48 2.86
C PHE A 177 -9.95 -19.03 3.25
N ARG A 178 -10.85 -18.14 2.84
CA ARG A 178 -10.92 -16.74 3.29
C ARG A 178 -12.00 -16.59 4.34
N THR A 179 -11.75 -15.81 5.37
CA THR A 179 -12.78 -15.41 6.34
C THR A 179 -13.49 -14.17 5.84
N GLN A 180 -14.82 -14.16 5.89
CA GLN A 180 -15.64 -12.97 5.76
C GLN A 180 -16.25 -12.63 7.12
N SER A 181 -16.01 -11.41 7.61
CA SER A 181 -16.57 -10.92 8.87
C SER A 181 -16.89 -9.44 8.76
N THR A 182 -18.16 -9.12 8.47
CA THR A 182 -18.65 -7.74 8.29
C THR A 182 -19.11 -7.10 9.60
N GLY A 183 -19.19 -7.88 10.67
CA GLY A 183 -19.71 -7.50 11.98
C GLY A 183 -21.24 -7.58 12.11
N PHE A 184 -21.99 -7.58 11.00
CA PHE A 184 -23.47 -7.66 11.01
C PHE A 184 -24.02 -9.08 10.85
N SER A 185 -23.16 -10.03 10.51
CA SER A 185 -23.53 -11.45 10.37
C SER A 185 -22.50 -12.33 11.05
N SER A 186 -22.85 -13.60 11.23
CA SER A 186 -21.87 -14.62 11.59
C SER A 186 -20.70 -14.64 10.60
N ARG A 187 -19.53 -15.05 11.10
CA ARG A 187 -18.34 -15.23 10.28
C ARG A 187 -18.62 -16.32 9.24
N LYS A 188 -18.21 -16.08 8.01
CA LYS A 188 -18.34 -17.05 6.91
C LYS A 188 -16.96 -17.47 6.42
N GLN A 189 -16.84 -18.72 6.01
CA GLN A 189 -15.70 -19.22 5.26
C GLN A 189 -16.04 -19.17 3.77
N LEU A 190 -15.17 -18.53 2.99
CA LEU A 190 -15.26 -18.46 1.55
C LEU A 190 -14.16 -19.35 0.94
N PRO A 191 -14.46 -20.16 -0.08
CA PRO A 191 -13.49 -21.10 -0.65
C PRO A 191 -12.27 -20.37 -1.24
N GLY A 192 -11.11 -21.02 -1.20
CA GLY A 192 -9.87 -20.54 -1.79
C GLY A 192 -9.02 -19.72 -0.83
N ARG A 193 -7.70 -19.93 -0.91
CA ARG A 193 -6.69 -19.25 -0.10
C ARG A 193 -6.54 -17.78 -0.50
N ASP A 194 -6.27 -16.94 0.49
CA ASP A 194 -6.00 -15.53 0.28
C ASP A 194 -4.55 -15.27 -0.16
N ASN A 195 -4.29 -14.07 -0.69
CA ASN A 195 -2.94 -13.65 -1.05
C ASN A 195 -2.67 -12.25 -0.51
N GLY A 196 -1.45 -11.98 -0.07
CA GLY A 196 -0.96 -10.61 0.08
C GLY A 196 -0.85 -9.94 -1.27
N GLU A 197 -0.74 -8.61 -1.30
CA GLU A 197 -0.65 -7.86 -2.54
C GLU A 197 0.25 -6.62 -2.38
N VAL A 198 1.08 -6.39 -3.39
CA VAL A 198 1.83 -5.13 -3.55
C VAL A 198 1.62 -4.64 -4.97
N TYR A 199 1.33 -3.36 -5.12
CA TYR A 199 1.20 -2.74 -6.44
C TYR A 199 1.70 -1.31 -6.50
N ILE A 200 2.02 -0.90 -7.72
CA ILE A 200 2.13 0.46 -8.19
C ILE A 200 1.23 0.66 -9.40
N LEU A 201 0.36 1.67 -9.35
CA LEU A 201 -0.51 2.06 -10.46
C LEU A 201 -0.25 3.51 -10.81
N LEU A 202 -0.01 3.78 -12.09
CA LEU A 202 0.19 5.12 -12.62
C LEU A 202 -1.07 5.54 -13.39
N GLN A 203 -1.59 6.72 -13.05
CA GLN A 203 -2.85 7.22 -13.61
C GLN A 203 -2.66 8.60 -14.26
N HIS A 204 -3.36 8.80 -15.37
CA HIS A 204 -3.67 10.13 -15.89
C HIS A 204 -5.08 10.49 -15.41
N ARG A 205 -5.22 11.44 -14.49
CA ARG A 205 -6.50 11.85 -13.90
C ARG A 205 -6.94 13.19 -14.46
N TRP A 206 -8.25 13.36 -14.65
CA TRP A 206 -8.88 14.64 -14.94
C TRP A 206 -10.21 14.76 -14.21
N GLU A 207 -10.65 16.00 -14.04
CA GLU A 207 -11.92 16.35 -13.41
C GLU A 207 -12.82 17.03 -14.44
N ASP A 208 -14.09 16.63 -14.51
CA ASP A 208 -15.08 17.30 -15.35
C ASP A 208 -15.67 18.55 -14.68
N ALA A 209 -16.55 19.28 -15.38
CA ALA A 209 -17.18 20.49 -14.85
C ALA A 209 -18.06 20.23 -13.61
N ASP A 210 -18.64 19.03 -13.49
CA ASP A 210 -19.48 18.62 -12.37
C ASP A 210 -18.65 18.26 -11.14
N GLY A 211 -17.36 17.99 -11.32
CA GLY A 211 -16.42 17.60 -10.29
C GLY A 211 -16.30 16.09 -10.12
N ASN A 212 -16.70 15.30 -11.13
CA ASN A 212 -16.40 13.88 -11.20
C ASN A 212 -14.95 13.70 -11.65
N VAL A 213 -14.26 12.73 -11.07
CA VAL A 213 -12.85 12.46 -11.39
C VAL A 213 -12.74 11.14 -12.14
N TYR A 214 -12.07 11.20 -13.28
CA TYR A 214 -11.82 10.06 -14.16
C TYR A 214 -10.34 9.79 -14.26
N ALA A 215 -9.99 8.59 -14.68
CA ALA A 215 -8.62 8.22 -14.95
C ALA A 215 -8.47 7.28 -16.14
N HIS A 216 -7.34 7.40 -16.82
CA HIS A 216 -6.75 6.30 -17.58
C HIS A 216 -5.67 5.61 -16.75
N ARG A 217 -5.61 4.28 -16.82
CA ARG A 217 -4.48 3.51 -16.28
C ARG A 217 -3.31 3.59 -17.27
N VAL A 218 -2.29 4.36 -16.94
CA VAL A 218 -1.10 4.57 -17.78
C VAL A 218 -0.05 3.50 -17.57
N GLY A 219 0.12 3.03 -16.33
CA GLY A 219 1.11 2.00 -16.00
C GLY A 219 0.68 1.10 -14.85
N THR A 220 1.04 -0.18 -14.93
CA THR A 220 0.68 -1.21 -13.96
C THR A 220 1.90 -2.04 -13.58
N GLY A 221 2.20 -2.09 -12.28
CA GLY A 221 3.00 -3.14 -11.65
C GLY A 221 2.21 -3.69 -10.47
N ARG A 222 1.90 -4.99 -10.46
CA ARG A 222 1.05 -5.59 -9.41
C ARG A 222 1.37 -7.06 -9.24
N GLU A 223 1.59 -7.49 -8.00
CA GLU A 223 1.87 -8.89 -7.67
C GLU A 223 1.07 -9.35 -6.45
N ARG A 224 0.83 -10.65 -6.39
CA ARG A 224 0.15 -11.31 -5.26
C ARG A 224 1.00 -12.41 -4.66
N TYR A 225 0.96 -12.53 -3.34
CA TYR A 225 1.77 -13.45 -2.56
C TYR A 225 0.88 -14.50 -1.89
N GLY A 226 0.87 -15.72 -2.41
CA GLY A 226 0.05 -16.83 -1.90
C GLY A 226 0.79 -17.84 -1.03
N LYS A 227 2.11 -17.69 -0.89
CA LYS A 227 2.98 -18.64 -0.18
C LYS A 227 3.90 -17.89 0.75
N SER A 228 4.11 -18.43 1.95
CA SER A 228 5.07 -17.88 2.89
C SER A 228 6.47 -17.90 2.31
N THR A 229 7.24 -16.84 2.57
CA THR A 229 8.66 -16.80 2.25
C THR A 229 9.47 -17.51 3.35
N SER A 230 10.65 -18.03 3.03
CA SER A 230 11.57 -18.62 4.02
C SER A 230 12.33 -17.59 4.87
N GLY A 231 12.11 -16.30 4.60
CA GLY A 231 12.81 -15.18 5.20
C GLY A 231 12.55 -13.90 4.41
N TRP A 232 13.43 -12.92 4.56
CA TRP A 232 13.41 -11.70 3.76
C TRP A 232 13.85 -11.97 2.32
N VAL A 233 13.06 -11.47 1.38
CA VAL A 233 13.42 -11.32 -0.03
C VAL A 233 13.81 -9.86 -0.22
N ASN A 234 15.10 -9.60 -0.40
CA ASN A 234 15.62 -8.23 -0.50
C ASN A 234 15.75 -7.79 -1.97
N GLY A 235 15.50 -6.51 -2.23
CA GLY A 235 15.60 -5.93 -3.57
C GLY A 235 14.63 -6.53 -4.58
N HIS A 236 13.49 -7.07 -4.12
CA HIS A 236 12.44 -7.55 -5.00
C HIS A 236 11.96 -6.40 -5.89
N SER A 237 11.72 -6.68 -7.17
CA SER A 237 11.33 -5.64 -8.12
C SER A 237 10.15 -6.06 -8.97
N ILE A 238 9.08 -5.26 -8.91
CA ILE A 238 7.90 -5.42 -9.77
C ILE A 238 8.08 -4.53 -11.00
N PRO A 239 8.12 -5.08 -12.23
CA PRO A 239 8.17 -4.27 -13.44
C PRO A 239 6.88 -3.47 -13.63
N ILE A 240 7.02 -2.24 -14.13
CA ILE A 240 5.89 -1.37 -14.49
C ILE A 240 5.71 -1.45 -16.00
N HIS A 241 4.55 -1.97 -16.40
CA HIS A 241 4.18 -2.08 -17.80
C HIS A 241 3.25 -0.92 -18.18
N TYR A 242 3.61 -0.19 -19.23
CA TYR A 242 2.89 0.99 -19.70
C TYR A 242 1.90 0.65 -20.82
N GLY A 243 0.72 1.26 -20.77
CA GLY A 243 -0.37 1.02 -21.72
C GLY A 243 -1.29 -0.15 -21.35
N ASP A 244 -2.09 -0.60 -22.31
CA ASP A 244 -2.93 -1.78 -22.18
C ASP A 244 -2.06 -3.06 -22.20
N ILE A 245 -2.19 -3.85 -21.13
CA ILE A 245 -1.42 -5.08 -20.93
C ILE A 245 -2.28 -6.33 -21.04
N THR A 246 -3.57 -6.21 -21.38
CA THR A 246 -4.54 -7.31 -21.32
C THR A 246 -4.25 -8.43 -22.31
N ASP A 247 -3.55 -8.14 -23.40
CA ASP A 247 -3.12 -9.10 -24.43
C ASP A 247 -1.76 -9.77 -24.13
N LYS A 248 -1.09 -9.39 -23.02
CA LYS A 248 0.27 -9.83 -22.73
C LYS A 248 0.29 -11.18 -21.99
N PRO A 249 1.27 -12.05 -22.25
CA PRO A 249 1.31 -13.40 -21.66
C PRO A 249 1.49 -13.41 -20.13
N PHE A 250 2.10 -12.37 -19.55
CA PHE A 250 2.25 -12.23 -18.11
C PHE A 250 0.99 -11.70 -17.42
N TYR A 251 0.03 -11.17 -18.17
CA TYR A 251 -1.17 -10.56 -17.63
C TYR A 251 -1.93 -11.55 -16.74
N LYS A 252 -2.38 -11.04 -15.59
CA LYS A 252 -3.30 -11.74 -14.70
C LYS A 252 -4.54 -10.88 -14.54
N SER A 253 -5.71 -11.50 -14.38
CA SER A 253 -6.98 -10.78 -14.26
C SER A 253 -6.99 -9.72 -13.15
N TYR A 254 -6.24 -9.94 -12.07
CA TYR A 254 -6.09 -8.95 -11.00
C TYR A 254 -5.29 -7.70 -11.39
N MET A 255 -4.57 -7.69 -12.51
CA MET A 255 -3.82 -6.54 -13.01
C MET A 255 -4.70 -5.54 -13.78
N GLY A 256 -5.98 -5.87 -14.02
CA GLY A 256 -6.91 -5.05 -14.78
C GLY A 256 -7.22 -3.68 -14.16
N LEU A 257 -8.07 -2.93 -14.85
CA LEU A 257 -8.62 -1.67 -14.36
C LEU A 257 -9.36 -1.88 -13.04
N ILE A 258 -9.33 -0.87 -12.17
CA ILE A 258 -10.12 -0.85 -10.94
C ILE A 258 -11.58 -0.64 -11.34
N PRO A 259 -12.50 -1.59 -11.03
CA PRO A 259 -13.90 -1.43 -11.36
C PRO A 259 -14.53 -0.22 -10.68
N LYS A 260 -15.57 0.36 -11.28
CA LYS A 260 -16.28 1.55 -10.78
C LYS A 260 -16.77 1.38 -9.33
N GLU A 261 -17.29 0.22 -8.99
CA GLU A 261 -17.79 -0.15 -7.68
C GLU A 261 -16.70 -0.29 -6.61
N SER A 262 -15.45 -0.47 -7.03
CA SER A 262 -14.26 -0.61 -6.17
C SER A 262 -13.30 0.58 -6.31
N SER A 263 -13.76 1.67 -6.94
CA SER A 263 -12.94 2.86 -7.16
C SER A 263 -12.49 3.48 -5.84
N TYR A 264 -11.20 3.77 -5.75
CA TYR A 264 -10.66 4.58 -4.67
C TYR A 264 -11.06 6.04 -4.84
N TYR A 265 -11.01 6.81 -3.76
CA TYR A 265 -11.50 8.17 -3.76
C TYR A 265 -10.34 9.17 -3.80
N CYS A 266 -10.67 10.38 -4.21
CA CYS A 266 -9.85 11.56 -4.02
C CYS A 266 -10.74 12.75 -3.67
N ARG A 267 -10.12 13.87 -3.29
CA ARG A 267 -10.81 15.14 -3.14
C ARG A 267 -10.77 15.90 -4.45
N ASN A 268 -11.94 16.27 -4.98
CA ASN A 268 -12.04 17.09 -6.18
C ASN A 268 -11.76 18.57 -5.89
N SER A 269 -11.74 19.40 -6.93
CA SER A 269 -11.52 20.85 -6.85
C SER A 269 -12.52 21.58 -5.95
N LYS A 270 -13.72 21.00 -5.76
CA LYS A 270 -14.81 21.50 -4.90
C LYS A 270 -14.71 21.00 -3.45
N GLY A 271 -13.63 20.32 -3.08
CA GLY A 271 -13.40 19.80 -1.73
C GLY A 271 -14.20 18.53 -1.37
N LYS A 272 -14.94 17.95 -2.33
CA LYS A 272 -15.78 16.77 -2.12
C LYS A 272 -14.98 15.47 -2.35
N MET A 273 -15.27 14.46 -1.54
CA MET A 273 -14.75 13.11 -1.77
C MET A 273 -15.54 12.45 -2.91
N VAL A 274 -14.86 12.13 -4.00
CA VAL A 274 -15.45 11.47 -5.17
C VAL A 274 -14.60 10.27 -5.60
N PRO A 275 -15.20 9.21 -6.15
CA PRO A 275 -14.44 8.08 -6.67
C PRO A 275 -13.65 8.51 -7.92
N VAL A 276 -12.45 7.96 -8.09
CA VAL A 276 -11.64 8.09 -9.31
C VAL A 276 -12.01 6.92 -10.22
N ILE A 277 -12.77 7.22 -11.28
CA ILE A 277 -13.29 6.19 -12.18
C ILE A 277 -12.27 5.90 -13.28
N GLU A 278 -11.68 4.71 -13.29
CA GLU A 278 -10.89 4.27 -14.43
C GLU A 278 -11.80 3.96 -15.62
N VAL A 279 -11.69 4.75 -16.69
CA VAL A 279 -12.54 4.63 -17.89
C VAL A 279 -11.85 3.89 -19.04
N GLY A 280 -10.56 3.58 -18.88
CA GLY A 280 -9.79 2.88 -19.90
C GLY A 280 -8.31 2.78 -19.58
N TRP A 281 -7.59 2.10 -20.45
CA TRP A 281 -6.13 2.11 -20.48
C TRP A 281 -5.64 3.37 -21.20
N GLY A 282 -4.60 3.98 -20.65
CA GLY A 282 -3.92 5.11 -21.28
C GLY A 282 -2.94 4.64 -22.34
N LYS A 283 -2.43 5.57 -23.15
CA LYS A 283 -1.33 5.25 -24.08
C LYS A 283 -0.01 5.02 -23.32
N PRO A 284 0.92 4.20 -23.84
CA PRO A 284 2.21 3.96 -23.19
C PRO A 284 3.05 5.22 -22.92
N ASP A 285 2.81 6.31 -23.64
CA ASP A 285 3.47 7.62 -23.53
C ASP A 285 2.60 8.70 -22.89
N GLU A 286 1.35 8.38 -22.52
CA GLU A 286 0.42 9.33 -21.92
C GLU A 286 0.99 9.90 -20.61
N PRO A 287 0.86 11.21 -20.34
CA PRO A 287 1.43 11.82 -19.14
C PRO A 287 0.89 11.16 -17.86
N VAL A 288 1.78 10.89 -16.89
CA VAL A 288 1.35 10.44 -15.56
C VAL A 288 1.04 11.68 -14.72
N THR A 289 -0.05 11.64 -13.97
CA THR A 289 -0.46 12.71 -13.05
C THR A 289 -0.49 12.25 -11.60
N HIS A 290 -0.70 10.94 -11.38
CA HIS A 290 -0.86 10.36 -10.06
C HIS A 290 -0.21 8.98 -9.99
N MET A 291 0.32 8.66 -8.82
CA MET A 291 0.88 7.35 -8.49
C MET A 291 0.18 6.80 -7.25
N LEU A 292 -0.27 5.55 -7.34
CA LEU A 292 -0.75 4.77 -6.22
C LEU A 292 0.29 3.71 -5.93
N VAL A 293 0.68 3.56 -4.67
CA VAL A 293 1.41 2.39 -4.18
C VAL A 293 0.65 1.86 -2.98
N MET A 294 0.48 0.54 -2.92
CA MET A 294 -0.13 -0.16 -1.80
C MET A 294 0.65 -1.43 -1.50
N ALA A 295 0.80 -1.73 -0.21
CA ALA A 295 1.18 -3.04 0.28
C ALA A 295 0.11 -3.49 1.27
N SER A 296 -0.38 -4.73 1.13
CA SER A 296 -1.49 -5.27 1.91
C SER A 296 -1.25 -6.74 2.23
N ALA A 297 -1.60 -7.13 3.46
CA ALA A 297 -1.56 -8.52 3.89
C ALA A 297 -2.58 -9.42 3.17
N THR A 298 -3.57 -8.80 2.48
CA THR A 298 -4.60 -9.49 1.70
C THR A 298 -4.90 -8.77 0.38
N CYS A 299 -5.50 -9.47 -0.58
CA CYS A 299 -5.85 -8.97 -1.92
C CYS A 299 -7.37 -8.95 -2.17
N GLY A 300 -8.15 -9.11 -1.10
CA GLY A 300 -9.61 -9.23 -1.12
C GLY A 300 -10.35 -7.89 -1.06
N THR A 301 -11.67 -7.98 -1.04
CA THR A 301 -12.55 -6.83 -0.74
C THR A 301 -12.59 -6.58 0.76
N ALA A 302 -13.09 -5.40 1.17
CA ALA A 302 -13.28 -5.08 2.57
C ALA A 302 -14.00 -6.22 3.32
N TYR A 303 -13.53 -6.50 4.55
CA TYR A 303 -14.08 -7.52 5.45
C TYR A 303 -13.86 -8.98 5.02
N VAL A 304 -13.09 -9.22 3.95
CA VAL A 304 -12.72 -10.56 3.46
C VAL A 304 -11.20 -10.70 3.42
N GLY A 305 -10.67 -11.78 4.00
CA GLY A 305 -9.23 -12.05 3.94
C GLY A 305 -8.82 -13.34 4.64
N GLY A 306 -7.56 -13.72 4.47
CA GLY A 306 -6.92 -14.84 5.15
C GLY A 306 -6.47 -14.40 6.54
N LEU A 307 -7.19 -14.84 7.57
CA LEU A 307 -6.89 -14.50 8.96
C LEU A 307 -5.45 -14.94 9.31
N GLY A 308 -4.71 -14.04 9.96
CA GLY A 308 -3.31 -14.28 10.33
C GLY A 308 -2.31 -14.15 9.17
N SER A 309 -2.74 -13.77 7.97
CA SER A 309 -1.79 -13.38 6.91
C SER A 309 -1.03 -12.14 7.35
N THR A 310 0.28 -12.16 7.15
CA THR A 310 1.18 -11.07 7.57
C THR A 310 2.16 -10.75 6.45
N LEU A 311 2.24 -9.46 6.10
CA LEU A 311 3.21 -8.92 5.16
C LEU A 311 4.12 -7.96 5.93
N TRP A 312 5.42 -8.22 5.88
CA TRP A 312 6.44 -7.26 6.28
C TRP A 312 7.05 -6.65 5.02
N ILE A 313 7.23 -5.34 5.01
CA ILE A 313 7.80 -4.63 3.86
C ILE A 313 8.79 -3.57 4.34
N ASP A 314 9.84 -3.36 3.55
CA ASP A 314 10.88 -2.38 3.81
C ASP A 314 11.48 -1.79 2.53
N ASN A 315 12.16 -0.65 2.65
CA ASN A 315 12.97 0.00 1.60
C ASN A 315 12.24 0.21 0.26
N ILE A 316 11.04 0.80 0.26
CA ILE A 316 10.29 1.01 -1.00
C ILE A 316 10.91 2.15 -1.82
N ALA A 317 11.29 1.83 -3.05
CA ALA A 317 11.91 2.76 -3.99
C ALA A 317 11.39 2.58 -5.42
N LEU A 318 11.65 3.59 -6.26
CA LEU A 318 11.34 3.60 -7.67
C LEU A 318 12.64 3.46 -8.48
N GLY A 319 12.68 2.51 -9.41
CA GLY A 319 13.77 2.38 -10.37
C GLY A 319 13.41 3.02 -11.71
N TYR A 320 14.37 3.71 -12.33
CA TYR A 320 14.26 4.33 -13.66
C TYR A 320 15.22 3.65 -14.63
#